data_AF-A0A847IIS2-F1
#
_entry.id   AF-A0A847IIS2-F1
#
_cell.length_a   1.000
_cell.length_b   1.000
_cell.length_c   1.000
_cell.angle_alpha   90.00
_cell.angle_beta   90.00
_cell.angle_gamma   90.00
#
_symmetry.space_group_name_H-M   'P 1'
#
loop_
_entity.id
_entity.type
_entity.pdbx_description
1 polymer ?
#
loop_
_entity_poly.entity_id
_entity_poly.type
_entity_poly.pdbx_seq_one_letter_code
_entity_poly.pdbx_strand_id
1 'polypeptide(L)'
;MGEGHVNTPRARQTMGSMLGLTRPGFRFAVASVVVVYVAVGLTLPPLELGPIGETAAIVGSIGLATSLWLAARGDADPIGLRPALVAVILGVASAAAVWWSIPAGPGNWVRPSAPFIAYTIAMALVAVRGRIRLAWCGFVLVAAVAAVSATAFGWTVGTSSQVVVRMLLSLVPVTLMMIYVRPLLEFARVLDRREVEAVATEAAQAATLQQRRRQLADLDREVRPILEAVAAGEDISAATADQARLLEYALRDGVRGGGWISPEVRAAVAGARGRGLQVQLFDDRAVGAGTVDMTLLRGELIRVLGAADCGQVTARLLPEGRDGVAVISEMRDASVRRERWRTGVGGALVAANDGGAPSV
;
A
#
# COMPACT_ATOMS: atom_id res chain seq x y z
N MET A 1 28.95 -15.46 -5.00
CA MET A 1 27.90 -15.24 -6.01
C MET A 1 26.58 -15.57 -5.35
N GLY A 2 25.90 -14.55 -4.81
CA GLY A 2 24.55 -14.70 -4.27
C GLY A 2 23.56 -14.30 -5.34
N GLU A 3 22.78 -15.26 -5.84
CA GLU A 3 21.72 -14.99 -6.80
C GLU A 3 20.65 -14.13 -6.14
N GLY A 4 20.52 -12.90 -6.62
CA GLY A 4 19.45 -11.99 -6.23
C GLY A 4 18.12 -12.54 -6.72
N HIS A 5 17.27 -13.00 -5.79
CA HIS A 5 15.87 -13.26 -6.05
C HIS A 5 15.19 -11.95 -6.47
N VAL A 6 15.09 -11.75 -7.79
CA VAL A 6 14.23 -10.73 -8.39
C VAL A 6 12.79 -11.13 -8.07
N ASN A 7 12.21 -10.47 -7.07
CA ASN A 7 10.79 -10.54 -6.77
C ASN A 7 10.02 -9.99 -7.97
N THR A 8 9.59 -10.89 -8.85
CA THR A 8 8.64 -10.55 -9.90
C THR A 8 7.33 -10.13 -9.21
N PRO A 9 6.73 -8.98 -9.58
CA PRO A 9 5.47 -8.57 -8.98
C PRO A 9 4.41 -9.63 -9.29
N ARG A 10 3.91 -10.31 -8.25
CA ARG A 10 2.80 -11.26 -8.38
C ARG A 10 1.67 -10.56 -9.15
N ALA A 11 1.38 -11.06 -10.35
CA ALA A 11 0.29 -10.56 -11.17
C ALA A 11 -0.98 -10.47 -10.30
N ARG A 12 -1.70 -9.32 -10.37
CA ARG A 12 -2.92 -9.08 -9.59
C ARG A 12 -3.88 -10.26 -9.82
N GLN A 13 -4.01 -11.14 -8.83
CA GLN A 13 -4.97 -12.24 -8.89
C GLN A 13 -6.37 -11.63 -8.83
N THR A 14 -7.05 -11.63 -9.97
CA THR A 14 -8.46 -11.25 -10.06
C THR A 14 -9.31 -12.39 -9.51
N MET A 15 -10.52 -12.11 -9.05
CA MET A 15 -11.46 -13.13 -8.59
C MET A 15 -11.76 -14.13 -9.72
N GLY A 16 -11.76 -13.65 -10.97
CA GLY A 16 -11.82 -14.50 -12.15
C GLY A 16 -10.65 -15.49 -12.27
N SER A 17 -9.43 -15.09 -11.92
CA SER A 17 -8.28 -16.01 -11.88
C SER A 17 -8.32 -16.99 -10.70
N MET A 18 -8.82 -16.56 -9.54
CA MET A 18 -8.95 -17.41 -8.34
C MET A 18 -10.01 -18.50 -8.54
N LEU A 19 -11.11 -18.16 -9.21
CA LEU A 19 -12.16 -19.11 -9.60
C LEU A 19 -11.81 -19.94 -10.85
N GLY A 20 -10.62 -19.73 -11.44
CA GLY A 20 -10.17 -20.45 -12.62
C GLY A 20 -10.96 -20.14 -13.90
N LEU A 21 -11.70 -19.03 -13.95
CA LEU A 21 -12.49 -18.63 -15.12
C LEU A 21 -11.62 -18.34 -16.35
N THR A 22 -10.34 -18.02 -16.14
CA THR A 22 -9.34 -17.81 -17.19
C THR A 22 -8.68 -19.11 -17.66
N ARG A 23 -8.90 -20.24 -16.97
CA ARG A 23 -8.33 -21.52 -17.38
C ARG A 23 -8.99 -22.01 -18.67
N PRO A 24 -8.23 -22.61 -19.60
CA PRO A 24 -8.78 -23.18 -20.83
C PRO A 24 -9.88 -24.22 -20.52
N GLY A 25 -9.75 -24.97 -19.43
CA GLY A 25 -10.75 -25.94 -18.97
C GLY A 25 -12.14 -25.33 -18.72
N PHE A 26 -12.22 -24.10 -18.20
CA PHE A 26 -13.51 -23.42 -18.00
C PHE A 26 -14.15 -23.03 -19.34
N ARG A 27 -13.34 -22.57 -20.31
CA ARG A 27 -13.82 -22.24 -21.66
C ARG A 27 -14.29 -23.49 -22.41
N PHE A 28 -13.60 -24.62 -22.23
CA PHE A 28 -14.04 -25.93 -22.72
C PHE A 28 -15.35 -26.38 -22.06
N ALA A 29 -15.51 -26.18 -20.75
CA ALA A 29 -16.76 -26.50 -20.05
C ALA A 29 -17.94 -25.64 -20.54
N VAL A 30 -17.74 -24.33 -20.77
CA VAL A 30 -18.78 -23.47 -21.34
C VAL A 30 -19.11 -23.88 -22.77
N ALA A 31 -18.10 -24.15 -23.60
CA ALA A 31 -18.30 -24.62 -24.97
C ALA A 31 -19.00 -25.99 -25.01
N SER A 32 -18.66 -26.92 -24.11
CA SER A 32 -19.30 -28.24 -24.05
C SER A 32 -20.76 -28.13 -23.65
N VAL A 33 -21.13 -27.24 -22.72
CA VAL A 33 -22.54 -26.96 -22.39
C VAL A 33 -23.30 -26.48 -23.62
N VAL A 34 -22.72 -25.56 -24.40
CA VAL A 34 -23.34 -25.07 -25.65
C VAL A 34 -23.50 -26.19 -26.68
N VAL A 35 -22.48 -27.03 -26.86
CA VAL A 35 -22.51 -28.16 -27.80
C VAL A 35 -23.55 -29.20 -27.39
N VAL A 36 -23.57 -29.59 -26.12
CA VAL A 36 -24.57 -30.52 -25.58
C VAL A 36 -25.97 -29.95 -25.79
N TYR A 37 -26.15 -28.64 -25.60
CA TYR A 37 -27.42 -27.98 -25.81
C TYR A 37 -27.92 -28.10 -27.26
N VAL A 38 -27.05 -27.79 -28.23
CA VAL A 38 -27.36 -27.94 -29.66
C VAL A 38 -27.64 -29.40 -30.02
N ALA A 39 -26.83 -30.33 -29.51
CA ALA A 39 -27.00 -31.76 -29.77
C ALA A 39 -28.33 -32.30 -29.22
N VAL A 40 -28.72 -31.92 -28.01
CA VAL A 40 -30.01 -32.30 -27.40
C VAL A 40 -31.19 -31.69 -28.17
N GLY A 41 -31.03 -30.46 -28.68
CA GLY A 41 -32.03 -29.82 -29.54
C GLY A 41 -32.31 -30.61 -30.81
N LEU A 42 -31.27 -31.17 -31.44
CA LEU A 42 -31.34 -31.94 -32.67
C LEU A 42 -31.83 -33.39 -32.50
N THR A 43 -31.62 -34.01 -31.33
CA THR A 43 -31.95 -35.43 -31.10
C THR A 43 -33.38 -35.65 -30.60
N LEU A 44 -34.01 -34.63 -30.01
CA LEU A 44 -35.35 -34.75 -29.47
C LEU A 44 -36.42 -34.59 -30.59
N PRO A 45 -37.56 -35.31 -30.52
CA PRO A 45 -38.62 -35.25 -31.56
C PRO A 45 -39.05 -33.81 -31.84
N PRO A 46 -39.40 -33.38 -33.05
CA PRO A 46 -39.83 -32.00 -33.27
C PRO A 46 -40.99 -31.64 -32.33
N LEU A 47 -40.89 -30.51 -31.64
CA LEU A 47 -42.08 -29.89 -31.08
C LEU A 47 -42.96 -29.57 -32.29
N GLU A 48 -44.25 -29.90 -32.27
CA GLU A 48 -45.22 -29.61 -33.35
C GLU A 48 -45.44 -28.09 -33.50
N LEU A 49 -44.36 -27.36 -33.74
CA LEU A 49 -44.27 -25.94 -33.93
C LEU A 49 -44.43 -25.66 -35.41
N GLY A 50 -45.09 -24.55 -35.72
CA GLY A 50 -44.96 -23.98 -37.05
C GLY A 50 -43.48 -23.62 -37.33
N PRO A 51 -43.07 -23.54 -38.61
CA PRO A 51 -41.68 -23.27 -39.00
C PRO A 51 -41.13 -21.95 -38.41
N ILE A 52 -42.00 -20.98 -38.13
CA ILE A 52 -41.65 -19.71 -37.48
C ILE A 52 -41.32 -19.90 -35.98
N GLY A 53 -42.04 -20.79 -35.29
CA GLY A 53 -41.79 -21.08 -33.88
C GLY A 53 -40.47 -21.83 -33.67
N GLU A 54 -40.20 -22.81 -34.53
CA GLU A 54 -38.95 -23.58 -34.49
C GLU A 54 -37.72 -22.71 -34.75
N THR A 55 -37.78 -21.84 -35.77
CA THR A 55 -36.71 -20.88 -36.04
C THR A 55 -36.49 -19.89 -34.89
N ALA A 56 -37.56 -19.38 -34.27
CA ALA A 56 -37.47 -18.51 -33.10
C ALA A 56 -36.83 -19.21 -31.88
N ALA A 57 -37.16 -20.48 -31.64
CA ALA A 57 -36.58 -21.28 -30.56
C ALA A 57 -35.07 -21.50 -30.76
N ILE A 58 -34.65 -21.81 -31.98
CA ILE A 58 -33.24 -22.06 -32.32
C ILE A 58 -32.43 -20.77 -32.20
N VAL A 59 -32.91 -19.67 -32.82
CA VAL A 59 -32.23 -18.38 -32.78
C VAL A 59 -32.14 -17.86 -31.34
N GLY A 60 -33.22 -17.97 -30.56
CA GLY A 60 -33.23 -17.61 -29.15
C GLY A 60 -32.25 -18.45 -28.33
N SER A 61 -32.17 -19.76 -28.57
CA SER A 61 -31.22 -20.64 -27.87
C SER A 61 -29.76 -20.28 -28.18
N ILE A 62 -29.44 -20.01 -29.45
CA ILE A 62 -28.10 -19.57 -29.87
C ILE A 62 -27.76 -18.22 -29.23
N GLY A 63 -28.71 -17.30 -29.16
CA GLY A 63 -28.52 -15.99 -28.53
C GLY A 63 -28.23 -16.09 -27.02
N LEU A 64 -28.93 -16.98 -26.29
CA LEU A 64 -28.66 -17.24 -24.87
C LEU A 64 -27.28 -17.88 -24.64
N ALA A 65 -26.89 -18.82 -25.50
CA ALA A 65 -25.54 -19.41 -25.50
C ALA A 65 -24.46 -18.36 -25.79
N THR A 66 -24.73 -17.44 -26.71
CA THR A 66 -23.83 -16.33 -27.04
C THR A 66 -23.71 -15.35 -25.87
N SER A 67 -24.81 -15.06 -25.18
CA SER A 67 -24.81 -14.29 -23.93
C SER A 67 -23.94 -14.94 -22.86
N LEU A 68 -24.06 -16.26 -22.66
CA LEU A 68 -23.21 -17.02 -21.75
C LEU A 68 -21.73 -16.92 -22.13
N TRP A 69 -21.41 -17.10 -23.40
CA TRP A 69 -20.05 -16.99 -23.88
C TRP A 69 -19.47 -15.59 -23.72
N LEU A 70 -20.26 -14.54 -23.98
CA LEU A 70 -19.88 -13.14 -23.74
C LEU A 70 -19.63 -12.87 -22.26
N ALA A 71 -20.47 -13.39 -21.36
CA ALA A 71 -20.28 -13.29 -19.92
C ALA A 71 -19.04 -14.03 -19.43
N ALA A 72 -18.67 -15.14 -20.08
CA ALA A 72 -17.47 -15.92 -19.81
C ALA A 72 -16.20 -15.30 -20.41
N ARG A 73 -16.31 -14.51 -21.48
CA ARG A 73 -15.17 -13.94 -22.21
C ARG A 73 -14.58 -12.71 -21.51
N GLY A 74 -13.25 -12.60 -21.55
CA GLY A 74 -12.49 -11.44 -21.09
C GLY A 74 -11.92 -11.61 -19.68
N ASP A 75 -10.74 -11.02 -19.47
CA ASP A 75 -9.93 -11.18 -18.25
C ASP A 75 -10.11 -10.03 -17.24
N ALA A 76 -10.93 -9.04 -17.59
CA ALA A 76 -11.20 -7.88 -16.74
C ALA A 76 -12.12 -8.25 -15.57
N ASP A 77 -11.68 -7.92 -14.35
CA ASP A 77 -12.47 -8.04 -13.12
C ASP A 77 -12.41 -6.70 -12.36
N PRO A 78 -13.55 -5.99 -12.19
CA PRO A 78 -14.88 -6.35 -12.65
C PRO A 78 -15.05 -6.28 -14.18
N ILE A 79 -16.00 -7.04 -14.74
CA ILE A 79 -16.33 -6.96 -16.16
C ILE A 79 -16.72 -5.52 -16.55
N GLY A 80 -16.27 -5.08 -17.73
CA GLY A 80 -16.61 -3.78 -18.28
C GLY A 80 -18.13 -3.61 -18.40
N LEU A 81 -18.63 -2.38 -18.21
CA LEU A 81 -20.06 -2.10 -18.23
C LEU A 81 -20.70 -2.45 -19.60
N ARG A 82 -20.02 -2.09 -20.70
CA ARG A 82 -20.49 -2.35 -22.07
C ARG A 82 -20.69 -3.84 -22.37
N PRO A 83 -19.69 -4.72 -22.22
CA PRO A 83 -19.88 -6.15 -22.50
C PRO A 83 -20.90 -6.81 -21.58
N ALA A 84 -20.99 -6.38 -20.31
CA ALA A 84 -22.02 -6.87 -19.40
C ALA A 84 -23.43 -6.48 -19.86
N LEU A 85 -23.63 -5.22 -20.28
CA LEU A 85 -24.90 -4.75 -20.82
C LEU A 85 -25.27 -5.49 -22.11
N VAL A 86 -24.31 -5.69 -23.02
CA VAL A 86 -24.54 -6.44 -24.27
C VAL A 86 -24.97 -7.87 -23.97
N ALA A 87 -24.31 -8.56 -23.02
CA ALA A 87 -24.70 -9.91 -22.63
C ALA A 87 -26.12 -9.94 -22.03
N VAL A 88 -26.45 -9.00 -21.15
CA VAL A 88 -27.80 -8.91 -20.55
C VAL A 88 -28.86 -8.64 -21.61
N ILE A 89 -28.69 -7.61 -22.45
CA ILE A 89 -29.67 -7.22 -23.46
C ILE A 89 -29.85 -8.34 -24.50
N LEU A 90 -28.75 -8.92 -24.98
CA LEU A 90 -28.80 -10.04 -25.92
C LEU A 90 -29.54 -11.23 -25.31
N GLY A 91 -29.23 -11.58 -24.06
CA GLY A 91 -29.90 -12.68 -23.39
C GLY A 91 -31.39 -12.43 -23.14
N VAL A 92 -31.80 -11.21 -22.78
CA VAL A 92 -33.22 -10.84 -22.64
C VAL A 92 -33.95 -10.95 -23.98
N ALA A 93 -33.39 -10.38 -25.06
CA ALA A 93 -34.01 -10.44 -26.38
C ALA A 93 -34.15 -11.89 -26.88
N SER A 94 -33.12 -12.70 -26.62
CA SER A 94 -33.09 -14.12 -26.97
C SER A 94 -34.08 -14.92 -26.13
N ALA A 95 -34.23 -14.59 -24.84
CA ALA A 95 -35.22 -15.17 -23.95
C ALA A 95 -36.64 -14.87 -24.43
N ALA A 96 -36.91 -13.65 -24.91
CA ALA A 96 -38.21 -13.29 -25.49
C ALA A 96 -38.54 -14.13 -26.74
N ALA A 97 -37.55 -14.37 -27.61
CA ALA A 97 -37.72 -15.24 -28.77
C ALA A 97 -38.01 -16.70 -28.37
N VAL A 98 -37.33 -17.21 -27.34
CA VAL A 98 -37.64 -18.54 -26.77
C VAL A 98 -39.05 -18.56 -26.21
N TRP A 99 -39.45 -17.58 -25.38
CA TRP A 99 -40.80 -17.53 -24.82
C TRP A 99 -41.88 -17.49 -25.90
N TRP A 100 -41.67 -16.73 -26.98
CA TRP A 100 -42.58 -16.68 -28.12
C TRP A 100 -42.74 -18.02 -28.83
N SER A 101 -41.69 -18.86 -28.82
CA SER A 101 -41.73 -20.16 -29.48
C SER A 101 -42.47 -21.24 -28.71
N ILE A 102 -42.85 -21.03 -27.44
CA ILE A 102 -43.43 -22.09 -26.60
C ILE A 102 -44.94 -22.20 -26.88
N PRO A 103 -45.48 -23.38 -27.27
CA PRO A 103 -46.91 -23.57 -27.46
C PRO A 103 -47.70 -23.39 -26.16
N ALA A 104 -49.00 -23.09 -26.27
CA ALA A 104 -49.90 -23.08 -25.12
C ALA A 104 -50.01 -24.50 -24.51
N GLY A 105 -49.48 -24.66 -23.30
CA GLY A 105 -49.58 -25.90 -22.52
C GLY A 105 -48.73 -27.08 -23.01
N PRO A 106 -47.39 -27.01 -22.98
CA PRO A 106 -46.56 -28.20 -23.13
C PRO A 106 -46.81 -29.15 -21.95
N GLY A 107 -47.08 -30.43 -22.23
CA GLY A 107 -47.09 -31.48 -21.21
C GLY A 107 -45.72 -31.68 -20.55
N ASN A 108 -44.64 -31.17 -21.16
CA ASN A 108 -43.28 -31.20 -20.64
C ASN A 108 -42.57 -29.85 -20.83
N TRP A 109 -42.38 -29.13 -19.71
CA TRP A 109 -41.67 -27.84 -19.68
C TRP A 109 -40.15 -27.96 -19.63
N VAL A 110 -39.60 -29.17 -19.45
CA VAL A 110 -38.14 -29.38 -19.31
C VAL A 110 -37.41 -28.98 -20.58
N ARG A 111 -37.92 -29.36 -21.75
CA ARG A 111 -37.24 -29.06 -23.01
C ARG A 111 -37.38 -27.58 -23.45
N PRO A 112 -38.57 -26.96 -23.44
CA PRO A 112 -38.69 -25.55 -23.82
C PRO A 112 -37.98 -24.60 -22.84
N SER A 113 -37.82 -25.01 -21.57
CA SER A 113 -37.14 -24.20 -20.56
C SER A 113 -35.62 -24.41 -20.48
N ALA A 114 -35.08 -25.44 -21.13
CA ALA A 114 -33.67 -25.75 -21.10
C ALA A 114 -32.73 -24.59 -21.54
N PRO A 115 -33.08 -23.71 -22.52
CA PRO A 115 -32.18 -22.61 -22.93
C PRO A 115 -31.95 -21.60 -21.80
N PHE A 116 -32.92 -21.43 -20.89
CA PHE A 116 -32.84 -20.46 -19.79
C PHE A 116 -31.76 -20.83 -18.76
N ILE A 117 -31.33 -22.09 -18.72
CA ILE A 117 -30.21 -22.53 -17.88
C ILE A 117 -28.93 -21.81 -18.32
N ALA A 118 -28.66 -21.73 -19.63
CA ALA A 118 -27.48 -21.04 -20.16
C ALA A 118 -27.46 -19.55 -19.75
N TYR A 119 -28.61 -18.89 -19.81
CA TYR A 119 -28.73 -17.49 -19.39
C TYR A 119 -28.62 -17.32 -17.87
N THR A 120 -29.13 -18.27 -17.08
CA THR A 120 -28.96 -18.25 -15.62
C THR A 120 -27.49 -18.34 -15.24
N ILE A 121 -26.74 -19.23 -15.90
CA ILE A 121 -25.28 -19.32 -15.73
C ILE A 121 -24.60 -18.03 -16.20
N ALA A 122 -25.06 -17.41 -17.30
CA ALA A 122 -24.53 -16.13 -17.75
C ALA A 122 -24.69 -15.03 -16.69
N MET A 123 -25.89 -14.90 -16.09
CA MET A 123 -26.15 -13.93 -15.02
C MET A 123 -25.38 -14.25 -13.74
N ALA A 124 -25.22 -15.54 -13.40
CA ALA A 124 -24.36 -15.98 -12.31
C ALA A 124 -22.91 -15.53 -12.54
N LEU A 125 -22.37 -15.67 -13.77
CA LEU A 125 -21.03 -15.19 -14.10
C LEU A 125 -20.92 -13.66 -14.04
N VAL A 126 -21.95 -12.92 -14.48
CA VAL A 126 -21.98 -11.45 -14.36
C VAL A 126 -22.01 -11.02 -12.89
N ALA A 127 -22.76 -11.72 -12.03
CA ALA A 127 -22.76 -11.51 -10.59
C ALA A 127 -21.38 -11.81 -9.98
N VAL A 128 -20.75 -12.92 -10.39
CA VAL A 128 -19.41 -13.32 -9.97
C VAL A 128 -18.32 -12.35 -10.45
N ARG A 129 -18.56 -11.64 -11.55
CA ARG A 129 -17.63 -10.61 -12.07
C ARG A 129 -17.91 -9.21 -11.51
N GLY A 130 -18.64 -9.12 -10.38
CA GLY A 130 -18.78 -7.90 -9.59
C GLY A 130 -19.92 -6.98 -10.05
N ARG A 131 -20.80 -7.44 -10.94
CA ARG A 131 -21.93 -6.67 -11.45
C ARG A 131 -23.27 -7.27 -11.01
N ILE A 132 -23.41 -7.52 -9.71
CA ILE A 132 -24.61 -8.15 -9.09
C ILE A 132 -25.89 -7.41 -9.51
N ARG A 133 -25.92 -6.06 -9.45
CA ARG A 133 -27.09 -5.26 -9.85
C ARG A 133 -27.52 -5.50 -11.30
N LEU A 134 -26.57 -5.66 -12.23
CA LEU A 134 -26.88 -5.93 -13.64
C LEU A 134 -27.41 -7.35 -13.84
N ALA A 135 -26.84 -8.33 -13.14
CA ALA A 135 -27.33 -9.72 -13.19
C ALA A 135 -28.79 -9.82 -12.72
N TRP A 136 -29.12 -9.15 -11.60
CA TRP A 136 -30.49 -9.11 -11.09
C TRP A 136 -31.44 -8.32 -12.00
N CYS A 137 -30.98 -7.21 -12.59
CA CYS A 137 -31.76 -6.49 -13.60
C CYS A 137 -32.09 -7.38 -14.81
N GLY A 138 -31.12 -8.15 -15.31
CA GLY A 138 -31.32 -9.11 -16.39
C GLY A 138 -32.29 -10.24 -16.03
N PHE A 139 -32.25 -10.74 -14.78
CA PHE A 139 -33.22 -11.71 -14.27
C PHE A 139 -34.63 -11.12 -14.20
N VAL A 140 -34.79 -9.92 -13.62
CA VAL A 140 -36.09 -9.24 -13.51
C VAL A 140 -36.70 -8.97 -14.88
N LEU A 141 -35.89 -8.58 -15.88
CA LEU A 141 -36.39 -8.40 -17.24
C LEU A 141 -36.90 -9.71 -17.84
N VAL A 142 -36.17 -10.81 -17.71
CA VAL A 142 -36.64 -12.11 -18.22
C VAL A 142 -37.88 -12.59 -17.48
N ALA A 143 -37.98 -12.36 -16.17
CA ALA A 143 -39.17 -12.66 -15.39
C ALA A 143 -40.38 -11.82 -15.85
N ALA A 144 -40.18 -10.53 -16.15
CA ALA A 144 -41.21 -9.65 -16.69
C ALA A 144 -41.67 -10.11 -18.09
N VAL A 145 -40.74 -10.48 -18.97
CA VAL A 145 -41.05 -11.06 -20.28
C VAL A 145 -41.84 -12.37 -20.14
N ALA A 146 -41.48 -13.22 -19.18
CA ALA A 146 -42.20 -14.44 -18.88
C ALA A 146 -43.64 -14.16 -18.42
N ALA A 147 -43.84 -13.16 -17.55
CA ALA A 147 -45.16 -12.75 -17.07
C ALA A 147 -46.04 -12.21 -18.21
N VAL A 148 -45.50 -11.32 -19.06
CA VAL A 148 -46.20 -10.80 -20.24
C VAL A 148 -46.58 -11.93 -21.20
N SER A 149 -45.64 -12.84 -21.47
CA SER A 149 -45.87 -13.99 -22.35
C SER A 149 -46.97 -14.91 -21.78
N ALA A 150 -46.93 -15.19 -20.47
CA ALA A 150 -47.95 -16.00 -19.82
C ALA A 150 -49.35 -15.39 -19.94
N THR A 151 -49.48 -14.07 -19.80
CA THR A 151 -50.76 -13.37 -19.99
C THR A 151 -51.22 -13.34 -21.45
N ALA A 152 -50.30 -13.15 -22.41
CA ALA A 152 -50.62 -13.04 -23.82
C ALA A 152 -51.03 -14.39 -24.45
N PHE A 153 -50.39 -15.48 -24.02
CA PHE A 153 -50.63 -16.83 -24.54
C PHE A 153 -51.58 -17.67 -23.68
N GLY A 154 -52.13 -17.10 -22.59
CA GLY A 154 -53.10 -17.77 -21.73
C GLY A 154 -52.54 -18.97 -20.95
N TRP A 155 -51.26 -18.96 -20.61
CA TRP A 155 -50.63 -20.08 -19.88
C TRP A 155 -51.06 -20.12 -18.41
N THR A 156 -51.20 -21.32 -17.86
CA THR A 156 -51.43 -21.52 -16.42
C THR A 156 -50.26 -20.96 -15.61
N VAL A 157 -50.54 -20.07 -14.65
CA VAL A 157 -49.52 -19.39 -13.82
C VAL A 157 -48.55 -20.36 -13.13
N GLY A 158 -49.04 -21.55 -12.73
CA GLY A 158 -48.24 -22.56 -12.05
C GLY A 158 -47.15 -23.22 -12.90
N THR A 159 -47.27 -23.22 -14.24
CA THR A 159 -46.32 -23.92 -15.11
C THR A 159 -45.22 -22.99 -15.64
N SER A 160 -45.56 -21.77 -16.05
CA SER A 160 -44.59 -20.76 -16.48
C SER A 160 -43.71 -20.25 -15.33
N SER A 161 -44.25 -20.18 -14.11
CA SER A 161 -43.51 -19.77 -12.91
C SER A 161 -42.38 -20.73 -12.53
N GLN A 162 -42.45 -22.01 -12.89
CA GLN A 162 -41.40 -22.97 -12.55
C GLN A 162 -40.04 -22.60 -13.16
N VAL A 163 -40.03 -22.03 -14.36
CA VAL A 163 -38.81 -21.57 -15.03
C VAL A 163 -38.19 -20.44 -14.23
N VAL A 164 -38.97 -19.40 -13.92
CA VAL A 164 -38.52 -18.23 -13.15
C VAL A 164 -38.04 -18.63 -11.75
N VAL A 165 -38.74 -19.55 -11.08
CA VAL A 165 -38.36 -20.07 -9.76
C VAL A 165 -37.05 -20.84 -9.82
N ARG A 166 -36.82 -21.69 -10.84
CA ARG A 166 -35.54 -22.40 -11.01
C ARG A 166 -34.38 -21.42 -11.24
N MET A 167 -34.60 -20.39 -12.04
CA MET A 167 -33.60 -19.34 -12.28
C MET A 167 -33.27 -18.60 -10.97
N LEU A 168 -34.30 -18.24 -10.19
CA LEU A 168 -34.16 -17.59 -8.90
C LEU A 168 -33.37 -18.47 -7.91
N LEU A 169 -33.77 -19.74 -7.77
CA LEU A 169 -33.13 -20.70 -6.87
C LEU A 169 -31.66 -20.96 -7.23
N SER A 170 -31.31 -20.84 -8.51
CA SER A 170 -29.92 -20.97 -8.96
C SER A 170 -29.10 -19.69 -8.74
N LEU A 171 -29.71 -18.50 -8.88
CA LEU A 171 -29.02 -17.22 -8.79
C LEU A 171 -28.79 -16.74 -7.34
N VAL A 172 -29.71 -17.08 -6.43
CA VAL A 172 -29.65 -16.67 -5.01
C VAL A 172 -28.40 -17.20 -4.30
N PRO A 173 -28.05 -18.51 -4.35
CA PRO A 173 -26.86 -19.02 -3.68
C PRO A 173 -25.56 -18.41 -4.23
N VAL A 174 -25.49 -18.19 -5.54
CA VAL A 174 -24.33 -17.54 -6.18
C VAL A 174 -24.19 -16.09 -5.70
N THR A 175 -25.30 -15.36 -5.62
CA THR A 175 -25.33 -13.98 -5.14
C THR A 175 -24.89 -13.92 -3.67
N LEU A 176 -25.44 -14.80 -2.83
CA LEU A 176 -25.12 -14.87 -1.40
C LEU A 176 -23.63 -15.17 -1.19
N MET A 177 -23.12 -16.23 -1.83
CA MET A 177 -21.70 -16.57 -1.80
C MET A 177 -20.84 -15.38 -2.20
N MET A 178 -21.24 -14.65 -3.24
CA MET A 178 -20.43 -13.54 -3.71
C MET A 178 -20.45 -12.32 -2.79
N ILE A 179 -21.56 -12.04 -2.12
CA ILE A 179 -21.67 -10.97 -1.12
C ILE A 179 -20.76 -11.25 0.08
N TYR A 180 -20.62 -12.52 0.51
CA TYR A 180 -19.80 -12.88 1.67
C TYR A 180 -18.32 -13.12 1.35
N VAL A 181 -18.00 -13.76 0.21
CA VAL A 181 -16.63 -14.15 -0.12
C VAL A 181 -15.79 -12.99 -0.65
N ARG A 182 -16.38 -12.03 -1.40
CA ARG A 182 -15.62 -10.86 -1.91
C ARG A 182 -14.99 -10.03 -0.80
N PRO A 183 -15.75 -9.58 0.21
CA PRO A 183 -15.17 -8.82 1.31
C PRO A 183 -14.08 -9.60 2.02
N LEU A 184 -14.30 -10.90 2.27
CA LEU A 184 -13.32 -11.75 2.97
C LEU A 184 -11.99 -11.84 2.23
N LEU A 185 -12.02 -11.97 0.90
CA LEU A 185 -10.81 -11.98 0.07
C LEU A 185 -10.12 -10.61 0.00
N GLU A 186 -10.90 -9.52 0.03
CA GLU A 186 -10.33 -8.17 0.14
C GLU A 186 -9.67 -7.94 1.51
N PHE A 187 -10.30 -8.39 2.59
CA PHE A 187 -9.74 -8.33 3.95
C PHE A 187 -8.43 -9.12 4.08
N ALA A 188 -8.38 -10.34 3.53
CA ALA A 188 -7.15 -11.14 3.52
C ALA A 188 -5.99 -10.42 2.81
N ARG A 189 -6.26 -9.75 1.68
CA ARG A 189 -5.25 -8.96 0.95
C ARG A 189 -4.75 -7.74 1.70
N VAL A 190 -5.59 -7.13 2.54
CA VAL A 190 -5.19 -6.03 3.41
C VAL A 190 -4.25 -6.52 4.51
N LEU A 191 -4.47 -7.73 5.03
CA LEU A 191 -3.59 -8.36 6.01
C LEU A 191 -2.20 -8.65 5.44
N ASP A 192 -2.11 -9.23 4.25
CA ASP A 192 -0.81 -9.51 3.58
C ASP A 192 0.03 -8.24 3.37
N ARG A 193 -0.61 -7.09 3.08
CA ARG A 193 0.11 -5.82 2.93
C ARG A 193 0.65 -5.29 4.26
N ARG A 194 -0.11 -5.48 5.35
CA ARG A 194 0.30 -5.05 6.69
C ARG A 194 1.48 -5.87 7.20
N GLU A 195 1.57 -7.16 6.85
CA GLU A 195 2.74 -7.97 7.19
C GLU A 195 4.01 -7.46 6.49
N VAL A 196 3.93 -7.05 5.23
CA VAL A 196 5.09 -6.50 4.51
C VAL A 196 5.54 -5.15 5.08
N GLU A 197 4.61 -4.27 5.44
CA GLU A 197 4.93 -3.00 6.09
C GLU A 197 5.50 -3.20 7.51
N ALA A 198 4.94 -4.14 8.27
CA ALA A 198 5.45 -4.50 9.59
C ALA A 198 6.90 -5.02 9.54
N VAL A 199 7.21 -5.93 8.60
CA VAL A 199 8.57 -6.46 8.40
C VAL A 199 9.56 -5.34 8.01
N ALA A 200 9.15 -4.37 7.20
CA ALA A 200 9.99 -3.23 6.85
C ALA A 200 10.30 -2.33 8.06
N THR A 201 9.30 -2.09 8.92
CA THR A 201 9.51 -1.31 10.15
C THR A 201 10.37 -2.04 11.18
N GLU A 202 10.19 -3.35 11.31
CA GLU A 202 10.98 -4.18 12.21
C GLU A 202 12.45 -4.25 11.76
N ALA A 203 12.70 -4.37 10.45
CA ALA A 203 14.05 -4.33 9.89
C ALA A 203 14.75 -2.97 10.13
N ALA A 204 14.03 -1.85 10.01
CA ALA A 204 14.57 -0.52 10.29
C ALA A 204 14.90 -0.32 11.78
N GLN A 205 14.04 -0.83 12.68
CA GLN A 205 14.30 -0.82 14.12
C GLN A 205 15.49 -1.69 14.50
N ALA A 206 15.60 -2.90 13.93
CA ALA A 206 16.71 -3.81 14.15
C ALA A 206 18.05 -3.18 13.72
N ALA A 207 18.09 -2.52 12.55
CA ALA A 207 19.28 -1.81 12.08
C ALA A 207 19.69 -0.67 13.04
N THR A 208 18.72 0.10 13.54
CA THR A 208 18.97 1.19 14.49
C THR A 208 19.53 0.66 15.83
N LEU A 209 18.98 -0.45 16.33
CA LEU A 209 19.47 -1.11 17.54
C LEU A 209 20.89 -1.65 17.36
N GLN A 210 21.20 -2.22 16.18
CA GLN A 210 22.55 -2.71 15.87
C GLN A 210 23.58 -1.57 15.84
N GLN A 211 23.22 -0.42 15.26
CA GLN A 211 24.06 0.78 15.26
C GLN A 211 24.36 1.25 16.70
N ARG A 212 23.32 1.34 17.55
CA ARG A 212 23.49 1.72 18.96
C ARG A 212 24.37 0.74 19.73
N ARG A 213 24.19 -0.56 19.51
CA ARG A 213 25.03 -1.60 20.14
C ARG A 213 26.50 -1.44 19.77
N ARG A 214 26.81 -1.15 18.50
CA ARG A 214 28.19 -0.88 18.05
C ARG A 214 28.77 0.35 18.73
N GLN A 215 28.04 1.45 18.75
CA GLN A 215 28.47 2.69 19.41
C GLN A 215 28.73 2.50 20.90
N LEU A 216 27.87 1.74 21.60
CA LEU A 216 28.07 1.40 23.01
C LEU A 216 29.29 0.50 23.22
N ALA A 217 29.54 -0.47 22.34
CA ALA A 217 30.69 -1.36 22.44
C ALA A 217 32.01 -0.62 22.20
N ASP A 218 32.04 0.34 21.27
CA ASP A 218 33.22 1.18 21.03
C ASP A 218 33.49 2.11 22.23
N LEU A 219 32.43 2.71 22.79
CA LEU A 219 32.53 3.50 24.01
C LEU A 219 33.03 2.68 25.21
N ASP A 220 32.51 1.47 25.38
CA ASP A 220 32.94 0.57 26.45
C ASP A 220 34.43 0.22 26.30
N ARG A 221 34.90 -0.04 25.07
CA ARG A 221 36.32 -0.33 24.79
C ARG A 221 37.25 0.82 25.20
N GLU A 222 36.82 2.06 25.00
CA GLU A 222 37.62 3.25 25.33
C GLU A 222 37.60 3.59 26.83
N VAL A 223 36.44 3.45 27.50
CA VAL A 223 36.24 3.91 28.88
C VAL A 223 36.61 2.84 29.91
N ARG A 224 36.30 1.57 29.64
CA ARG A 224 36.51 0.43 30.56
C ARG A 224 37.92 0.35 31.16
N PRO A 225 39.03 0.43 30.38
CA PRO A 225 40.37 0.26 30.95
C PRO A 225 40.73 1.36 31.96
N ILE A 226 40.24 2.59 31.77
CA ILE A 226 40.49 3.69 32.71
C ILE A 226 39.71 3.46 34.01
N LEU A 227 38.45 3.01 33.94
CA LEU A 227 37.64 2.71 35.12
C LEU A 227 38.15 1.50 35.90
N GLU A 228 38.64 0.47 35.21
CA GLU A 228 39.22 -0.72 35.84
C GLU A 228 40.53 -0.38 36.58
N ALA A 229 41.40 0.45 36.00
CA ALA A 229 42.62 0.93 36.66
C ALA A 229 42.31 1.76 37.94
N VAL A 230 41.29 2.63 37.89
CA VAL A 230 40.81 3.37 39.06
C VAL A 230 40.27 2.42 40.14
N ALA A 231 39.48 1.42 39.74
CA ALA A 231 38.88 0.45 40.67
C ALA A 231 39.93 -0.46 41.32
N ALA A 232 41.02 -0.78 40.61
CA ALA A 232 42.14 -1.56 41.11
C ALA A 232 43.07 -0.77 42.07
N GLY A 233 42.89 0.55 42.17
CA GLY A 233 43.73 1.41 43.02
C GLY A 233 45.15 1.62 42.48
N GLU A 234 45.33 1.50 41.16
CA GLU A 234 46.62 1.76 40.51
C GLU A 234 46.99 3.24 40.54
N ASP A 235 48.29 3.56 40.64
CA ASP A 235 48.78 4.93 40.54
C ASP A 235 48.56 5.46 39.11
N ILE A 236 47.61 6.38 38.97
CA ILE A 236 47.27 6.99 37.67
C ILE A 236 48.34 8.00 37.29
N SER A 237 49.08 7.71 36.22
CA SER A 237 50.08 8.65 35.69
C SER A 237 49.43 9.96 35.24
N ALA A 238 50.19 11.06 35.26
CA ALA A 238 49.71 12.36 34.78
C ALA A 238 49.20 12.30 33.32
N ALA A 239 49.85 11.50 32.47
CA ALA A 239 49.44 11.29 31.07
C ALA A 239 48.08 10.57 30.96
N THR A 240 47.85 9.54 31.80
CA THR A 240 46.57 8.82 31.85
C THR A 240 45.45 9.71 32.37
N ALA A 241 45.74 10.56 33.36
CA ALA A 241 44.77 11.51 33.90
C ALA A 241 44.35 12.57 32.86
N ASP A 242 45.28 13.06 32.05
CA ASP A 242 44.97 13.99 30.96
C ASP A 242 44.15 13.32 29.84
N GLN A 243 44.49 12.08 29.48
CA GLN A 243 43.71 11.30 28.52
C GLN A 243 42.27 11.06 29.00
N ALA A 244 42.08 10.75 30.29
CA ALA A 244 40.76 10.58 30.88
C ALA A 244 39.93 11.87 30.87
N ARG A 245 40.55 13.03 31.16
CA ARG A 245 39.87 14.34 31.07
C ARG A 245 39.45 14.68 29.66
N LEU A 246 40.32 14.44 28.67
CA LEU A 246 39.99 14.67 27.25
C LEU A 246 38.83 13.78 26.80
N LEU A 247 38.78 12.51 27.24
CA LEU A 247 37.68 11.59 26.97
C LEU A 247 36.38 12.04 27.63
N GLU A 248 36.42 12.43 28.91
CA GLU A 248 35.26 12.98 29.63
C GLU A 248 34.68 14.20 28.90
N TYR A 249 35.54 15.14 28.50
CA TYR A 249 35.09 16.31 27.76
C TYR A 249 34.47 15.94 26.41
N ALA A 250 35.06 14.99 25.68
CA ALA A 250 34.51 14.52 24.41
C ALA A 250 33.11 13.89 24.59
N LEU A 251 32.90 13.11 25.65
CA LEU A 251 31.60 12.53 25.99
C LEU A 251 30.58 13.58 26.38
N ARG A 252 30.99 14.55 27.21
CA ARG A 252 30.13 15.66 27.64
C ARG A 252 29.71 16.54 26.47
N ASP A 253 30.61 16.81 25.54
CA ASP A 253 30.31 17.56 24.32
C ASP A 253 29.39 16.77 23.37
N GLY A 254 29.58 15.45 23.27
CA GLY A 254 28.69 14.58 22.50
C GLY A 254 27.24 14.61 23.00
N VAL A 255 27.05 14.65 24.33
CA VAL A 255 25.73 14.72 24.96
C VAL A 255 25.13 16.13 24.91
N ARG A 256 25.93 17.17 25.18
CA ARG A 256 25.42 18.55 25.31
C ARG A 256 25.42 19.36 24.02
N GLY A 257 26.23 18.98 23.04
CA GLY A 257 26.48 19.76 21.82
C GLY A 257 26.26 18.97 20.53
N GLY A 258 25.39 17.94 20.56
CA GLY A 258 25.21 16.97 19.46
C GLY A 258 25.14 17.58 18.05
N GLY A 259 24.43 18.69 17.86
CA GLY A 259 24.34 19.38 16.57
C GLY A 259 25.67 19.94 16.04
N TRP A 260 26.61 20.33 16.91
CA TRP A 260 27.94 20.81 16.53
C TRP A 260 28.90 19.69 16.14
N ILE A 261 28.73 18.52 16.75
CA ILE A 261 29.72 17.46 16.70
C ILE A 261 29.78 16.79 15.33
N SER A 262 30.95 16.89 14.71
CA SER A 262 31.38 16.21 13.48
C SER A 262 32.82 15.73 13.68
N PRO A 263 33.32 14.76 12.88
CA PRO A 263 34.71 14.31 12.98
C PRO A 263 35.73 15.47 12.94
N GLU A 264 35.48 16.46 12.08
CA GLU A 264 36.34 17.63 11.89
C GLU A 264 36.31 18.56 13.11
N VAL A 265 35.12 18.84 13.65
CA VAL A 265 34.97 19.66 14.87
C VAL A 265 35.60 18.96 16.07
N ARG A 266 35.47 17.64 16.21
CA ARG A 266 36.13 16.89 17.30
C ARG A 266 37.64 17.04 17.27
N ALA A 267 38.26 16.93 16.10
CA ALA A 267 39.69 17.13 15.95
C ALA A 267 40.11 18.56 16.31
N ALA A 268 39.37 19.57 15.85
CA ALA A 268 39.65 20.97 16.14
C ALA A 268 39.53 21.29 17.65
N VAL A 269 38.49 20.78 18.32
CA VAL A 269 38.28 20.95 19.76
C VAL A 269 39.37 20.27 20.57
N ALA A 270 39.75 19.04 20.20
CA ALA A 270 40.83 18.32 20.86
C ALA A 270 42.17 19.07 20.73
N GLY A 271 42.48 19.57 19.54
CA GLY A 271 43.66 20.40 19.30
C GLY A 271 43.66 21.71 20.09
N ALA A 272 42.50 22.39 20.19
CA ALA A 272 42.36 23.60 20.99
C ALA A 272 42.56 23.33 22.49
N ARG A 273 41.95 22.27 23.02
CA ARG A 273 42.14 21.87 24.43
C ARG A 273 43.58 21.47 24.73
N GLY A 274 44.27 20.80 23.79
CA GLY A 274 45.70 20.50 23.91
C GLY A 274 46.58 21.74 24.02
N ARG A 275 46.13 22.90 23.53
CA ARG A 275 46.79 24.21 23.71
C ARG A 275 46.36 24.94 24.99
N GLY A 276 45.46 24.38 25.79
CA GLY A 276 44.97 24.97 27.03
C GLY A 276 43.70 25.81 26.91
N LEU A 277 43.00 25.80 25.77
CA LEU A 277 41.73 26.51 25.60
C LEU A 277 40.56 25.76 26.27
N GLN A 278 39.71 26.51 26.96
CA GLN A 278 38.45 25.96 27.48
C GLN A 278 37.37 26.04 26.41
N VAL A 279 36.85 24.89 25.97
CA VAL A 279 35.80 24.83 24.94
C VAL A 279 34.51 24.29 25.54
N GLN A 280 33.39 25.00 25.36
CA GLN A 280 32.05 24.57 25.75
C GLN A 280 31.08 24.59 24.56
N LEU A 281 30.47 23.44 24.26
CA LEU A 281 29.50 23.29 23.18
C LEU A 281 28.11 23.01 23.75
N PHE A 282 27.11 23.77 23.29
CA PHE A 282 25.71 23.62 23.68
C PHE A 282 24.82 23.52 22.44
N ASP A 283 23.93 22.54 22.46
CA ASP A 283 22.86 22.37 21.50
C ASP A 283 21.52 22.45 22.23
N ASP A 284 20.96 23.66 22.28
CA ASP A 284 19.68 23.93 22.94
C ASP A 284 18.51 23.91 21.93
N ARG A 285 18.68 23.30 20.74
CA ARG A 285 17.61 23.19 19.74
C ARG A 285 16.50 22.25 20.22
N ALA A 286 15.25 22.61 19.91
CA ALA A 286 14.14 21.69 20.06
C ALA A 286 14.30 20.50 19.09
N VAL A 287 13.96 19.29 19.54
CA VAL A 287 13.96 18.09 18.69
C VAL A 287 13.04 18.33 17.50
N GLY A 288 13.60 18.42 16.28
CA GLY A 288 12.85 18.70 15.06
C GLY A 288 12.97 20.12 14.50
N ALA A 289 13.82 20.98 15.08
CA ALA A 289 14.06 22.33 14.56
C ALA A 289 14.67 22.31 13.15
N GLY A 290 14.23 23.24 12.29
CA GLY A 290 14.39 23.22 10.83
C GLY A 290 15.82 23.04 10.27
N THR A 291 15.91 22.72 8.98
CA THR A 291 17.13 22.40 8.22
C THR A 291 18.04 23.63 8.04
N VAL A 292 18.71 24.05 9.11
CA VAL A 292 19.81 25.01 9.04
C VAL A 292 21.03 24.28 8.49
N ASP A 293 21.71 24.88 7.51
CA ASP A 293 23.00 24.36 7.02
C ASP A 293 24.07 24.47 8.11
N MET A 294 24.35 23.34 8.75
CA MET A 294 25.35 23.22 9.81
C MET A 294 26.78 23.27 9.30
N THR A 295 27.00 23.13 7.99
CA THR A 295 28.34 23.08 7.39
C THR A 295 29.07 24.40 7.58
N LEU A 296 28.38 25.51 7.30
CA LEU A 296 28.93 26.87 7.50
C LEU A 296 29.22 27.15 8.97
N LEU A 297 28.28 26.83 9.86
CA LEU A 297 28.44 27.04 11.31
C LEU A 297 29.60 26.23 11.90
N ARG A 298 29.75 24.97 11.48
CA ARG A 298 30.87 24.11 11.89
C ARG A 298 32.20 24.63 11.35
N GLY A 299 32.23 25.08 10.09
CA GLY A 299 33.41 25.69 9.49
C GLY A 299 33.86 26.93 10.26
N GLU A 300 32.92 27.77 10.67
CA GLU A 300 33.23 28.95 11.46
C GLU A 300 33.74 28.61 12.86
N LEU A 301 33.13 27.63 13.53
CA LEU A 301 33.62 27.14 14.82
C LEU A 301 35.06 26.63 14.70
N ILE A 302 35.38 25.88 13.65
CA ILE A 302 36.75 25.41 13.39
C ILE A 302 37.70 26.60 13.17
N ARG A 303 37.29 27.63 12.41
CA ARG A 303 38.08 28.84 12.19
C ARG A 303 38.40 29.57 13.50
N VAL A 304 37.39 29.77 14.36
CA VAL A 304 37.56 30.42 15.67
C VAL A 304 38.45 29.59 16.58
N LEU A 305 38.24 28.28 16.65
CA LEU A 305 39.09 27.37 17.43
C LEU A 305 40.54 27.29 16.91
N GLY A 306 40.76 27.52 15.60
CA GLY A 306 42.09 27.57 15.00
C GLY A 306 42.83 28.88 15.26
N ALA A 307 42.12 30.00 15.37
CA ALA A 307 42.69 31.33 15.60
C ALA A 307 42.91 31.65 17.08
N ALA A 308 42.18 30.99 17.98
CA ALA A 308 42.30 31.21 19.41
C ALA A 308 43.53 30.46 19.97
N ASP A 309 44.39 31.19 20.69
CA ASP A 309 45.61 30.67 21.33
C ASP A 309 45.45 30.48 22.84
N CYS A 310 44.60 31.29 23.50
CA CYS A 310 44.30 31.18 24.93
C CYS A 310 42.88 31.69 25.24
N GLY A 311 42.32 31.26 26.37
CA GLY A 311 41.00 31.71 26.85
C GLY A 311 39.89 30.67 26.71
N GLN A 312 38.65 31.13 26.60
CA GLN A 312 37.45 30.29 26.57
C GLN A 312 36.61 30.53 25.31
N VAL A 313 36.27 29.46 24.59
CA VAL A 313 35.36 29.48 23.43
C VAL A 313 34.07 28.75 23.79
N THR A 314 32.93 29.43 23.67
CA THR A 314 31.60 28.84 23.88
C THR A 314 30.77 28.94 22.61
N ALA A 315 30.28 27.81 22.10
CA ALA A 315 29.38 27.77 20.95
C ALA A 315 28.03 27.20 21.36
N ARG A 316 26.95 27.93 21.08
CA ARG A 316 25.58 27.56 21.45
C ARG A 316 24.66 27.61 20.24
N LEU A 317 23.94 26.53 19.98
CA LEU A 317 22.78 26.55 19.10
C LEU A 317 21.55 26.99 19.90
N LEU A 318 20.80 27.94 19.35
CA LEU A 318 19.67 28.55 20.03
C LEU A 318 18.36 27.81 19.70
N PRO A 319 17.40 27.78 20.63
CA PRO A 319 16.05 27.28 20.37
C PRO A 319 15.29 28.19 19.38
N GLU A 320 14.27 27.63 18.73
CA GLU A 320 13.41 28.37 17.79
C GLU A 320 12.70 29.54 18.49
N GLY A 321 12.57 30.68 17.79
CA GLY A 321 11.91 31.89 18.32
C GLY A 321 12.84 32.93 18.98
N ARG A 322 14.16 32.71 18.99
CA ARG A 322 15.18 33.71 19.38
C ARG A 322 15.72 34.43 18.13
N ASP A 323 16.21 35.66 18.29
CA ASP A 323 16.85 36.50 17.24
C ASP A 323 18.23 35.96 16.77
N GLY A 324 18.36 34.65 16.57
CA GLY A 324 19.58 33.99 16.11
C GLY A 324 19.49 32.47 16.16
N VAL A 325 20.30 31.83 15.33
CA VAL A 325 20.41 30.38 15.15
C VAL A 325 21.57 29.79 15.94
N ALA A 326 22.66 30.54 16.05
CA ALA A 326 23.83 30.15 16.83
C ALA A 326 24.55 31.38 17.38
N VAL A 327 25.26 31.20 18.49
CA VAL A 327 26.18 32.21 19.04
C VAL A 327 27.51 31.52 19.30
N ILE A 328 28.58 32.10 18.78
CA ILE A 328 29.96 31.71 19.10
C ILE A 328 30.56 32.89 19.86
N SER A 329 31.03 32.64 21.08
CA SER A 329 31.66 33.64 21.92
C SER A 329 33.07 33.20 22.29
N GLU A 330 34.03 34.08 22.06
CA GLU A 330 35.41 33.95 22.47
C GLU A 330 35.67 34.93 23.63
N MET A 331 36.21 34.44 24.73
CA MET A 331 36.57 35.22 25.90
C MET A 331 38.08 35.13 26.12
N ARG A 332 38.74 36.30 26.10
CA ARG A 332 40.17 36.47 26.34
C ARG A 332 40.38 37.54 27.41
N ASP A 333 40.94 37.14 28.54
CA ASP A 333 41.09 37.95 29.76
C ASP A 333 39.77 38.61 30.21
N ALA A 334 39.54 39.86 29.82
CA ALA A 334 38.34 40.66 30.10
C ALA A 334 37.55 41.08 28.84
N SER A 335 38.02 40.67 27.65
CA SER A 335 37.36 40.97 26.37
C SER A 335 36.52 39.79 25.90
N VAL A 336 35.26 40.06 25.56
CA VAL A 336 34.34 39.05 25.02
C VAL A 336 33.95 39.44 23.61
N ARG A 337 34.37 38.65 22.62
CA ARG A 337 33.93 38.76 21.23
C ARG A 337 32.76 37.80 21.00
N ARG A 338 31.61 38.31 20.56
CA ARG A 338 30.42 37.49 20.28
C ARG A 338 30.02 37.63 18.81
N GLU A 339 30.01 36.52 18.11
CA GLU A 339 29.47 36.43 16.76
C GLU A 339 28.14 35.68 16.82
N ARG A 340 27.07 36.40 16.50
CA ARG A 340 25.71 35.85 16.47
C ARG A 340 25.33 35.57 15.02
N TRP A 341 24.88 34.36 14.75
CA TRP A 341 24.47 33.93 13.43
C TRP A 341 22.95 33.93 13.33
N ARG A 342 22.40 34.60 12.31
CA ARG A 342 20.96 34.70 12.04
C ARG A 342 20.63 34.09 10.68
N THR A 343 19.40 33.61 10.51
CA THR A 343 18.85 33.27 9.20
C THR A 343 18.37 34.54 8.51
N GLY A 344 18.99 34.90 7.39
CA GLY A 344 18.58 35.99 6.51
C GLY A 344 17.36 35.63 5.66
N VAL A 345 16.83 36.63 4.96
CA VAL A 345 15.72 36.45 4.01
C VAL A 345 16.18 35.51 2.89
N GLY A 346 15.60 34.30 2.83
CA GLY A 346 16.00 33.23 1.90
C GLY A 346 16.77 32.06 2.52
N GLY A 347 16.95 32.02 3.85
CA GLY A 347 17.56 30.87 4.55
C GLY A 347 19.09 30.89 4.62
N ALA A 348 19.74 31.90 4.05
CA ALA A 348 21.19 32.09 4.15
C ALA A 348 21.59 32.53 5.57
N LEU A 349 22.66 31.95 6.11
CA LEU A 349 23.21 32.32 7.42
C LEU A 349 24.04 33.61 7.31
N VAL A 350 23.71 34.62 8.13
CA VAL A 350 24.43 35.90 8.19
C VAL A 350 24.99 36.12 9.59
N ALA A 351 26.27 36.46 9.67
CA ALA A 351 26.93 36.83 10.91
C ALA A 351 26.60 38.29 11.28
N ALA A 352 26.10 38.51 12.48
CA ALA A 352 26.00 39.81 13.13
C ALA A 352 27.10 39.89 14.21
N ASN A 353 28.02 40.82 14.05
CA ASN A 353 29.07 41.09 15.02
C ASN A 353 28.53 42.07 16.05
N ASP A 354 28.12 41.57 17.21
CA ASP A 354 27.76 42.43 18.33
C ASP A 354 29.08 42.82 19.00
N GLY A 355 29.71 43.90 18.53
CA GLY A 355 30.95 44.44 19.11
C GLY A 355 30.79 44.61 20.62
N GLY A 356 31.54 43.82 21.39
CA GLY A 356 31.40 43.76 22.83
C GLY A 356 31.74 45.10 23.48
N ALA A 357 30.79 45.65 24.26
CA ALA A 357 31.11 46.64 25.28
C ALA A 357 31.97 45.96 26.38
N PRO A 358 32.96 46.66 26.96
CA PRO A 358 33.74 46.13 28.08
C PRO A 358 32.82 45.81 29.26
N SER A 359 32.93 44.61 29.82
CA SER A 359 32.27 44.24 31.08
C SER A 359 32.91 44.97 32.24
N VAL A 360 32.10 45.72 33.01
CA VAL A 360 32.45 46.26 34.34
C VAL A 360 32.40 45.15 35.37
#